data_AF-A0A6L9IZY9-F1
#
_entry.id   AF-A0A6L9IZY9-F1
#
_cell.length_a   1.000
_cell.length_b   1.000
_cell.length_c   1.000
_cell.angle_alpha   90.00
_cell.angle_beta   90.00
_cell.angle_gamma   90.00
#
_symmetry.space_group_name_H-M   'P 1'
#
loop_
_entity.id
_entity.type
_entity.pdbx_description
1 polymer ?
#
loop_
_entity_poly.entity_id
_entity_poly.type
_entity_poly.pdbx_seq_one_letter_code
_entity_poly.pdbx_strand_id
1 'polypeptide(L)' 'MLEQLEAIYGQALGELDGIADSAVLTEWERRYLGKKGEVTQLLRSTGKLPKEDRAAFGQRANVIKNEL' A
#
# COMPACT_ATOMS: atom_id res chain seq x y z
N MET A 1 8.65 6.20 -7.50
CA MET A 1 7.77 6.02 -6.31
C MET A 1 6.43 5.41 -6.69
N LEU A 2 5.75 5.91 -7.73
CA LEU A 2 4.48 5.32 -8.18
C LEU A 2 4.62 3.83 -8.53
N GLU A 3 5.65 3.46 -9.29
CA GLU A 3 5.97 2.07 -9.62
C GLU A 3 6.21 1.19 -8.38
N GLN A 4 6.83 1.75 -7.35
CA GLN A 4 7.10 1.05 -6.09
C GLN A 4 5.81 0.81 -5.31
N LEU A 5 4.88 1.77 -5.33
CA LEU A 5 3.55 1.62 -4.76
C LEU A 5 2.75 0.53 -5.51
N GLU A 6 2.82 0.50 -6.84
CA GLU A 6 2.16 -0.54 -7.65
C GLU A 6 2.77 -1.92 -7.42
N ALA A 7 4.10 -2.02 -7.29
CA ALA A 7 4.77 -3.28 -6.96
C ALA A 7 4.32 -3.82 -5.60
N ILE A 8 4.29 -2.96 -4.57
CA ILE A 8 3.81 -3.34 -3.23
C ILE A 8 2.34 -3.73 -3.26
N TYR A 9 1.51 -3.03 -4.04
CA TYR A 9 0.11 -3.39 -4.23
C TYR A 9 -0.04 -4.77 -4.87
N GLY A 10 0.67 -5.05 -5.96
CA GLY A 10 0.63 -6.36 -6.63
C GLY A 10 1.09 -7.49 -5.70
N GLN A 11 2.14 -7.25 -4.90
CA GLN A 11 2.57 -8.21 -3.89
C GLN A 11 1.53 -8.41 -2.79
N ALA A 12 0.96 -7.32 -2.26
CA ALA A 12 -0.04 -7.37 -1.21
C ALA A 12 -1.28 -8.14 -1.69
N LEU A 13 -1.78 -7.85 -2.90
CA LEU A 13 -2.92 -8.52 -3.50
C LEU A 13 -2.65 -10.02 -3.74
N GLY A 14 -1.45 -10.36 -4.24
CA GLY A 14 -1.05 -11.74 -4.46
C GLY A 14 -0.90 -12.54 -3.17
N GLU A 15 -0.36 -11.93 -2.10
CA GLU A 15 -0.34 -12.57 -0.78
C GLU A 15 -1.76 -12.70 -0.22
N LEU A 16 -2.62 -11.69 -0.40
CA LEU A 16 -4.00 -11.69 0.11
C LEU A 16 -4.84 -12.84 -0.44
N ASP A 17 -4.70 -13.16 -1.74
CA ASP A 17 -5.42 -14.28 -2.39
C ASP A 17 -5.07 -15.64 -1.75
N GLY A 18 -3.85 -15.80 -1.25
CA GLY A 18 -3.39 -17.03 -0.60
C GLY A 18 -3.70 -17.13 0.90
N ILE A 19 -4.22 -16.08 1.53
CA ILE A 19 -4.45 -16.05 2.98
C ILE A 19 -5.81 -16.68 3.31
N ALA A 20 -5.78 -17.83 3.97
CA ALA A 20 -6.97 -18.51 4.48
C ALA A 20 -7.15 -18.40 6.00
N ASP A 21 -6.15 -17.87 6.72
CA ASP A 21 -6.13 -17.81 8.18
C ASP A 21 -6.20 -16.37 8.69
N SER A 22 -7.08 -16.14 9.66
CA SER A 22 -7.33 -14.81 10.24
C SER A 22 -6.11 -14.21 10.94
N ALA A 23 -5.24 -15.04 11.52
CA ALA A 23 -4.00 -14.56 12.12
C ALA A 23 -3.02 -14.08 11.06
N VAL A 24 -2.93 -14.80 9.94
CA VAL A 24 -2.09 -14.42 8.79
C VAL A 24 -2.64 -13.15 8.12
N LEU A 25 -3.96 -13.02 7.99
CA LEU A 25 -4.60 -11.79 7.48
C LEU A 25 -4.27 -10.58 8.36
N THR A 26 -4.28 -10.75 9.68
CA THR A 26 -3.95 -9.69 10.63
C THR A 26 -2.47 -9.27 10.50
N GLU A 27 -1.56 -10.22 10.29
CA GLU A 27 -0.14 -9.93 10.08
C GLU A 27 0.11 -9.23 8.74
N TRP A 28 -0.55 -9.70 7.68
CA TRP A 28 -0.55 -9.06 6.36
C TRP A 28 -1.06 -7.62 6.43
N GLU A 29 -2.19 -7.38 7.10
CA GLU A 29 -2.75 -6.02 7.29
C GLU A 29 -1.71 -5.13 7.99
N ARG A 30 -1.07 -5.65 9.05
CA ARG A 30 -0.08 -4.91 9.82
C ARG A 30 1.17 -4.57 8.99
N ARG A 31 1.58 -5.48 8.09
CA ARG A 31 2.75 -5.34 7.20
C ARG A 31 2.52 -4.35 6.07
N TYR A 32 1.34 -4.34 5.45
CA TYR A 32 1.07 -3.50 4.28
C TYR A 32 0.31 -2.22 4.64
N LEU A 33 -0.80 -2.33 5.36
CA LEU A 33 -1.73 -1.24 5.66
C LEU A 33 -1.56 -0.62 7.05
N GLY A 34 -0.86 -1.30 7.96
CA GLY A 34 -0.67 -0.87 9.34
C GLY A 34 0.03 0.49 9.48
N LYS A 35 0.09 1.00 10.72
CA LYS A 35 0.74 2.31 11.02
C LYS A 35 2.21 2.42 10.60
N LYS A 36 2.89 1.27 10.49
CA LYS A 36 4.26 1.13 10.00
C LYS A 36 4.34 0.32 8.70
N GLY A 37 3.20 0.01 8.10
CA GLY A 37 3.14 -0.81 6.90
C GLY A 37 3.69 -0.08 5.68
N GLU A 38 4.09 -0.85 4.68
CA GLU A 38 4.81 -0.35 3.50
C GLU A 38 3.99 0.70 2.73
N VAL A 39 2.68 0.48 2.55
CA VAL A 39 1.78 1.42 1.87
C VAL A 39 1.65 2.72 2.67
N THR A 40 1.50 2.63 4.00
CA THR A 40 1.41 3.80 4.89
C THR A 40 2.71 4.60 4.96
N GLN A 41 3.87 3.93 4.97
CA GLN A 41 5.20 4.54 4.92
C GLN A 41 5.42 5.31 3.61
N LEU A 42 5.01 4.72 2.49
CA LEU A 42 5.07 5.36 1.19
C LEU A 42 4.15 6.59 1.11
N LEU A 43 2.91 6.48 1.60
CA LEU A 43 1.96 7.60 1.71
C LEU A 43 2.51 8.78 2.54
N ARG A 44 3.25 8.49 3.63
CA ARG A 44 3.93 9.54 4.40
C ARG A 44 5.08 10.17 3.63
N SER A 45 5.76 9.39 2.81
CA SER A 45 6.87 9.84 1.97
C SER A 45 6.42 10.61 0.73
N THR A 46 5.13 10.53 0.35
CA THR A 46 4.51 11.31 -0.74
C THR A 46 4.73 12.81 -0.58
N GLY A 47 4.82 13.32 0.64
CA GLY A 47 5.14 14.73 0.91
C GLY A 47 6.49 15.20 0.36
N LYS A 48 7.38 14.28 -0.04
CA LYS A 48 8.68 14.58 -0.66
C LYS A 48 8.63 14.66 -2.19
N LEU A 49 7.54 14.23 -2.84
CA LEU A 49 7.40 14.25 -4.29
C LEU A 49 7.16 15.67 -4.85
N PRO A 50 7.39 15.93 -6.15
CA PRO A 50 6.92 17.15 -6.81
C PRO A 50 5.38 17.24 -6.77
N LYS A 51 4.82 18.46 -6.85
CA LYS A 51 3.36 18.67 -6.80
C LYS A 51 2.60 17.86 -7.85
N GLU A 52 3.18 17.68 -9.02
CA GLU A 52 2.59 16.98 -10.16
C GLU A 52 2.44 15.48 -9.88
N ASP A 53 3.48 14.84 -9.35
CA ASP A 53 3.45 13.44 -8.94
C ASP A 53 2.65 13.19 -7.65
N ARG A 54 2.57 14.17 -6.74
CA ARG A 54 1.82 14.03 -5.48
C ARG A 54 0.34 13.74 -5.70
N ALA A 55 -0.28 14.40 -6.68
CA ALA A 55 -1.71 14.22 -6.95
C ALA A 55 -2.00 12.81 -7.48
N ALA A 56 -1.26 12.37 -8.50
CA ALA A 56 -1.38 11.02 -9.06
C ALA A 56 -1.05 9.94 -8.03
N PHE A 57 0.04 10.12 -7.27
CA PHE A 57 0.43 9.19 -6.21
C PHE A 57 -0.61 9.09 -5.10
N GLY A 58 -1.10 10.23 -4.62
CA GLY A 58 -2.12 10.29 -3.57
C GLY A 58 -3.43 9.61 -4.00
N GLN A 59 -3.89 9.88 -5.22
CA GLN A 59 -5.06 9.21 -5.78
C GLN A 59 -4.85 7.70 -5.87
N ARG A 60 -3.74 7.24 -6.44
CA ARG A 60 -3.46 5.82 -6.59
C ARG A 60 -3.35 5.11 -5.24
N ALA A 61 -2.67 5.72 -4.27
CA ALA A 61 -2.53 5.16 -2.93
C ALA A 61 -3.88 5.06 -2.20
N ASN A 62 -4.78 6.02 -2.40
CA ASN A 62 -6.11 5.99 -1.81
C ASN A 62 -7.01 4.92 -2.45
N VAL A 63 -6.87 4.68 -3.77
CA VAL A 63 -7.53 3.58 -4.47
C VAL A 63 -7.04 2.23 -3.94
N ILE A 64 -5.73 2.03 -3.88
CA ILE A 64 -5.11 0.80 -3.36
C ILE A 64 -5.62 0.48 -1.95
N LYS A 65 -5.73 1.50 -1.09
CA LYS A 65 -6.20 1.34 0.28
C LYS A 65 -7.70 1.01 0.40
N ASN A 66 -8.49 1.26 -0.65
CA ASN A 66 -9.90 0.86 -0.71
C ASN A 66 -10.09 -0.52 -1.36
N GLU A 67 -9.15 -0.97 -2.19
CA GLU A 67 -9.20 -2.29 -2.83
C GLU A 67 -8.63 -3.41 -1.96
N LEU A 68 -7.81 -3.06 -0.97
CA LEU A 68 -7.27 -3.96 0.07
C LEU A 68 -8.09 -3.84 1.36
#